data_AF-A0ABD2PSA0-F1
#
_entry.id   AF-A0ABD2PSA0-F1
#
_cell.length_a   1.000
_cell.length_b   1.000
_cell.length_c   1.000
_cell.angle_alpha   90.00
_cell.angle_beta   90.00
_cell.angle_gamma   90.00
#
_symmetry.space_group_name_H-M   'P 1'
#
loop_
_entity.id
_entity.type
_entity.pdbx_description
1 polymer ?
#
loop_
_entity_poly.entity_id
_entity_poly.type
_entity_poly.pdbx_seq_one_letter_code
_entity_poly.pdbx_strand_id
1 'polypeptide(L)'
;MFHEFADKLFVQLDDDCDGKITMCKLECELGNQDISTEEIEEMKKEIGYGTIDIDKDRFISAFVKQLTKRIYQVELKEHEK
;
A
#
# COMPACT_ATOMS: atom_id res chain seq x y z
N MET A 1 -17.26 -1.95 0.36
CA MET A 1 -16.57 -3.15 -0.15
C MET A 1 -15.05 -2.95 -0.20
N PHE A 2 -14.53 -1.88 -0.84
CA PHE A 2 -13.08 -1.61 -0.86
C PHE A 2 -12.44 -1.32 0.50
N HIS A 3 -13.13 -0.60 1.37
CA HIS A 3 -12.67 -0.35 2.75
C HIS A 3 -12.38 -1.66 3.49
N GLU A 4 -13.20 -2.71 3.30
CA GLU A 4 -13.06 -3.98 4.03
C GLU A 4 -11.82 -4.78 3.60
N PHE A 5 -11.43 -4.67 2.33
CA PHE A 5 -10.21 -5.30 1.82
C PHE A 5 -8.96 -4.60 2.35
N ALA A 6 -8.94 -3.27 2.28
CA ALA A 6 -7.83 -2.48 2.82
C ALA A 6 -7.71 -2.62 4.34
N ASP A 7 -8.83 -2.81 5.04
CA ASP A 7 -8.86 -3.08 6.48
C ASP A 7 -8.27 -4.45 6.81
N LYS A 8 -8.65 -5.51 6.07
CA LYS A 8 -8.07 -6.84 6.25
C LYS A 8 -6.57 -6.86 6.00
N LEU A 9 -6.10 -6.14 4.97
CA LEU A 9 -4.67 -5.98 4.71
C LEU A 9 -3.98 -5.20 5.83
N PHE A 10 -4.59 -4.13 6.35
CA PHE A 10 -4.03 -3.38 7.47
C PHE A 10 -3.88 -4.27 8.71
N VAL A 11 -4.91 -5.05 9.06
CA VAL A 11 -4.86 -5.99 10.19
C VAL A 11 -3.81 -7.08 10.01
N GLN A 12 -3.56 -7.54 8.77
CA GLN A 12 -2.47 -8.49 8.49
C GLN A 12 -1.10 -7.86 8.70
N LEU A 13 -0.95 -6.58 8.39
CA LEU A 13 0.30 -5.82 8.54
C LEU A 13 0.55 -5.35 9.97
N ASP A 14 -0.51 -5.14 10.75
CA ASP A 14 -0.51 -4.77 12.17
C ASP A 14 -0.60 -6.03 13.06
N ASP A 15 0.34 -6.97 12.88
CA ASP A 15 0.36 -8.28 13.55
C ASP A 15 0.41 -8.19 15.09
N ASP A 16 1.02 -7.15 15.63
CA ASP A 16 1.11 -6.79 17.04
C ASP A 16 -0.08 -5.94 17.54
N CYS A 17 -1.02 -5.58 16.65
CA CYS A 17 -2.24 -4.84 16.96
C CYS A 17 -1.99 -3.52 17.71
N ASP A 18 -0.88 -2.85 17.42
CA ASP A 18 -0.53 -1.57 18.03
C ASP A 18 -1.17 -0.38 17.28
N GLY A 19 -1.91 -0.68 16.20
CA GLY A 19 -2.58 0.29 15.35
C GLY A 19 -1.65 0.97 14.36
N LYS A 20 -0.41 0.47 14.22
CA LYS A 20 0.66 1.11 13.43
C LYS A 20 1.47 0.08 12.66
N ILE A 21 1.55 0.31 11.36
CA ILE A 21 2.46 -0.45 10.51
C ILE A 21 3.79 0.27 10.48
N THR A 22 4.84 -0.38 10.96
CA THR A 22 6.20 0.15 10.79
C THR A 22 6.67 -0.08 9.36
N MET A 23 7.58 0.77 8.88
CA MET A 23 8.10 0.65 7.51
C MET A 23 8.68 -0.75 7.22
N CYS A 24 9.30 -1.38 8.22
CA CYS A 24 9.86 -2.72 8.10
C CYS A 24 8.77 -3.79 7.90
N LYS A 25 7.65 -3.71 8.64
CA LYS A 25 6.49 -4.60 8.47
C LYS A 25 5.89 -4.45 7.06
N LEU A 26 5.77 -3.21 6.60
CA LEU A 26 5.31 -2.89 5.26
C LEU A 26 6.21 -3.54 4.20
N GLU A 27 7.53 -3.37 4.29
CA GLU A 27 8.48 -3.96 3.32
C GLU A 27 8.50 -5.48 3.35
N CYS A 28 8.47 -6.09 4.54
CA CYS A 28 8.44 -7.55 4.68
C CYS A 28 7.23 -8.15 3.97
N GLU A 29 6.06 -7.58 4.18
CA GLU A 29 4.83 -8.18 3.69
C GLU A 29 4.53 -7.80 2.24
N LEU A 30 4.88 -6.58 1.81
CA LEU A 30 4.84 -6.23 0.40
C LEU A 30 5.86 -7.02 -0.41
N GLY A 31 6.99 -7.43 0.17
CA GLY A 31 7.95 -8.34 -0.48
C GLY A 31 7.48 -9.80 -0.56
N ASN A 32 6.54 -10.21 0.30
CA ASN A 32 5.91 -11.54 0.26
C ASN A 32 4.78 -11.61 -0.77
N GLN A 33 4.15 -10.48 -1.08
CA GLN A 33 3.24 -10.36 -2.22
C GLN A 33 4.06 -9.96 -3.44
N ASP A 34 3.63 -10.32 -4.65
CA ASP A 34 4.35 -10.07 -5.92
C ASP A 34 4.37 -8.56 -6.32
N ILE A 35 4.68 -7.69 -5.36
CA ILE A 35 4.71 -6.24 -5.46
C ILE A 35 6.16 -5.84 -5.71
N SER A 36 6.39 -5.08 -6.77
CA SER A 36 7.74 -4.70 -7.15
C SER A 36 8.35 -3.73 -6.14
N THR A 37 9.66 -3.78 -5.96
CA THR A 37 10.38 -2.86 -5.07
C THR A 37 10.15 -1.39 -5.43
N GLU A 38 9.92 -1.09 -6.72
CA GLU A 38 9.56 0.25 -7.20
C GLU A 38 8.21 0.72 -6.64
N GLU A 39 7.21 -0.14 -6.61
CA GLU A 39 5.89 0.18 -6.05
C GLU A 39 5.94 0.39 -4.54
N ILE A 40 6.79 -0.39 -3.86
CA ILE A 40 7.07 -0.19 -2.43
C ILE A 40 7.69 1.19 -2.23
N GLU A 41 8.74 1.56 -2.97
CA GLU A 41 9.37 2.89 -2.88
C GLU A 41 8.40 4.04 -3.16
N GLU A 42 7.50 3.89 -4.13
CA GLU A 42 6.47 4.90 -4.38
C GLU A 42 5.45 4.99 -3.22
N MET A 43 5.03 3.86 -2.65
CA MET A 43 4.18 3.87 -1.45
C MET A 43 4.88 4.58 -0.28
N LYS A 44 6.17 4.32 -0.07
CA LYS A 44 6.98 5.00 0.95
C LYS A 44 7.02 6.51 0.72
N LYS A 45 7.16 6.94 -0.52
CA LYS A 45 7.18 8.36 -0.89
C LYS A 45 5.85 9.04 -0.58
N GLU A 46 4.73 8.36 -0.84
CA GLU A 46 3.38 8.86 -0.55
C GLU A 46 3.08 8.93 0.95
N ILE A 47 3.56 7.93 1.71
CA ILE A 47 3.46 7.89 3.17
C ILE A 47 4.39 8.93 3.83
N GLY A 48 5.50 9.26 3.17
CA GLY A 48 6.53 10.19 3.61
C GLY A 48 7.75 9.44 4.16
N TYR A 49 8.91 9.63 3.50
CA TYR A 49 10.19 9.11 3.94
C TYR A 49 10.50 9.54 5.38
N GLY A 50 10.78 8.58 6.26
CA GLY A 50 11.08 8.82 7.68
C GLY A 50 9.88 8.69 8.62
N THR A 51 8.68 8.39 8.10
CA THR A 51 7.55 7.97 8.93
C THR A 51 7.84 6.58 9.50
N ILE A 52 8.03 6.51 10.83
CA ILE A 52 8.31 5.25 11.55
C ILE A 52 7.02 4.46 11.78
N ASP A 53 5.91 5.17 11.98
CA ASP A 53 4.60 4.61 12.28
C ASP A 53 3.56 5.06 11.24
N ILE A 54 3.03 4.11 10.49
CA ILE A 54 2.01 4.33 9.48
C ILE A 54 0.66 3.96 10.09
N ASP A 55 -0.18 4.97 10.33
CA ASP A 55 -1.55 4.75 10.77
C ASP A 55 -2.42 4.20 9.63
N LYS A 56 -3.56 3.63 10.01
CA LYS A 56 -4.51 3.00 9.10
C LYS A 56 -5.00 3.91 7.98
N ASP A 57 -5.33 5.16 8.29
CA ASP A 57 -5.85 6.07 7.27
C ASP A 57 -4.78 6.43 6.24
N ARG A 58 -3.53 6.64 6.69
CA ARG A 58 -2.39 6.84 5.78
C ARG A 58 -2.11 5.63 4.91
N PHE A 59 -2.11 4.43 5.48
CA PHE A 59 -1.91 3.20 4.73
C PHE A 59 -2.99 3.03 3.64
N ILE A 60 -4.27 3.15 4.01
CA ILE A 60 -5.39 3.01 3.07
C ILE A 60 -5.29 4.07 1.97
N SER A 61 -5.00 5.32 2.32
CA SER A 61 -4.86 6.39 1.34
C SER A 61 -3.75 6.12 0.32
N ALA A 62 -2.56 5.72 0.78
CA ALA A 62 -1.43 5.42 -0.10
C ALA A 62 -1.73 4.19 -1.00
N PHE A 63 -2.33 3.16 -0.43
CA PHE A 63 -2.68 1.93 -1.13
C PHE A 63 -3.74 2.16 -2.21
N VAL A 64 -4.82 2.89 -1.89
CA VAL A 64 -5.87 3.23 -2.86
C VAL A 64 -5.31 4.08 -4.01
N LYS A 65 -4.42 5.02 -3.71
CA LYS A 65 -3.79 5.85 -4.75
C LYS A 65 -2.95 5.00 -5.70
N GLN A 66 -2.21 4.01 -5.19
CA GLN A 66 -1.46 3.09 -6.03
C GLN A 66 -2.33 2.18 -6.89
N LEU A 67 -3.37 1.59 -6.30
CA LEU A 67 -4.32 0.78 -7.05
C LEU A 67 -5.00 1.60 -8.16
N THR A 68 -5.41 2.83 -7.86
CA THR A 68 -6.01 3.73 -8.85
C THR A 68 -5.05 4.02 -10.00
N LYS A 69 -3.76 4.25 -9.70
CA LYS A 69 -2.73 4.45 -10.72
C LYS A 69 -2.55 3.22 -11.61
N ARG A 70 -2.51 2.01 -11.03
CA ARG A 70 -2.47 0.74 -11.78
C ARG A 70 -3.68 0.59 -12.71
N ILE A 71 -4.89 0.81 -12.19
CA ILE A 71 -6.12 0.71 -12.98
C ILE A 71 -6.08 1.69 -14.17
N TYR A 72 -5.73 2.95 -13.91
CA TYR A 72 -5.65 3.97 -14.96
C TYR A 72 -4.59 3.65 -16.03
N GLN A 73 -3.45 3.08 -15.63
CA GLN A 73 -2.41 2.62 -16.56
C GLN A 73 -2.85 1.43 -17.42
N VAL A 74 -3.68 0.54 -16.88
CA VAL A 74 -4.28 -0.57 -17.64
C VAL A 74 -5.29 -0.03 -18.65
N GLU A 75 -6.20 0.86 -18.22
CA GLU A 75 -7.22 1.44 -19.10
C GLU A 75 -6.62 2.26 -20.25
N LEU A 76 -5.57 3.05 -19.99
CA LEU A 76 -4.85 3.79 -21.05
C LEU A 76 -4.24 2.85 -22.10
N LYS A 77 -3.63 1.75 -21.66
CA LYS A 77 -3.00 0.78 -22.58
C LYS A 77 -4.01 -0.01 -23.40
N GLU A 78 -5.23 -0.20 -22.90
CA GLU A 78 -6.31 -0.82 -23.66
C GLU A 78 -6.94 0.14 -24.68
N HIS A 79 -6.93 1.45 -24.41
CA HIS A 79 -7.43 2.47 -25.35
C HIS A 79 -6.46 2.84 -26.48
N GLU A 80 -5.16 2.52 -26.35
CA GLU A 80 -4.15 2.75 -27.40
C GLU A 80 -3.95 1.56 -28.37
N LYS A 81 -4.74 0.48 -28.23
CA LYS A 81 -4.64 -0.75 -29.03
C LYS A 81 -5.79 -0.92 -30.02
#